data_AF-A0CBN1-F1
#
_entry.id   AF-A0CBN1-F1
#
_cell.length_a   1.000
_cell.length_b   1.000
_cell.length_c   1.000
_cell.angle_alpha   90.00
_cell.angle_beta   90.00
_cell.angle_gamma   90.00
#
_symmetry.space_group_name_H-M   'P 1'
#
loop_
_entity.id
_entity.type
_entity.pdbx_description
1 polymer ?
#
loop_
_entity_poly.entity_id
_entity_poly.type
_entity_poly.pdbx_seq_one_letter_code
_entity_poly.pdbx_strand_id
1 'polypeptide(L)' 'MSCINSKRLCPNDNAAKKFVLSEGLKKIQEIKANPGSKLRQYIDEINSFYPPEIIQYYSAGYEQQLLKKLDDYNAD' A
#
# COMPACT_ATOMS: atom_id res chain seq x y z
N MET A 1 9.98 -2.28 31.98
CA MET A 1 10.27 -3.02 30.73
C MET A 1 9.06 -2.86 29.82
N SER A 2 9.16 -2.56 28.52
CA SER A 2 10.25 -1.97 27.74
C SER A 2 9.60 -1.26 26.54
N CYS A 3 9.55 0.08 26.53
CA CYS A 3 8.94 0.83 25.43
C CYS A 3 9.94 1.02 24.27
N ILE A 4 10.42 -0.09 23.73
CA ILE A 4 11.25 -0.13 22.52
C ILE A 4 10.38 -0.74 21.43
N ASN A 5 9.77 0.10 20.58
CA ASN A 5 9.65 -0.07 19.11
C ASN A 5 8.76 1.02 18.47
N SER A 6 9.23 1.53 17.33
CA SER A 6 8.44 2.10 16.21
C SER A 6 7.47 3.28 16.42
N LYS A 7 7.70 4.20 17.39
CA LYS A 7 6.88 5.44 17.53
C LYS A 7 7.12 6.52 16.45
N ARG A 8 7.36 6.16 15.18
CA ARG A 8 7.74 7.11 14.12
C ARG A 8 7.03 6.93 12.76
N LEU A 9 6.10 5.98 12.68
CA LEU A 9 5.13 5.77 11.60
C LEU A 9 3.79 5.39 12.26
N CYS A 10 2.64 5.98 11.96
CA CYS A 10 2.35 7.30 11.39
C CYS A 10 1.27 7.96 12.26
N PRO A 11 1.63 8.69 13.36
CA PRO A 11 0.69 8.99 14.46
C PRO A 11 -0.22 10.20 14.21
N ASN A 12 -0.87 10.25 13.04
CA ASN A 12 -1.97 11.16 12.72
C ASN A 12 -2.66 10.71 11.41
N ASP A 13 -3.98 10.49 11.40
CA ASP A 13 -4.73 10.12 10.18
C ASP A 13 -4.49 11.10 9.03
N ASN A 14 -4.29 12.39 9.37
CA ASN A 14 -4.00 13.42 8.39
C ASN A 14 -2.63 13.25 7.70
N ALA A 15 -1.66 12.57 8.33
CA ALA A 15 -0.36 12.30 7.71
C ALA A 15 -0.46 11.16 6.69
N ALA A 16 -1.13 10.05 7.04
CA ALA A 16 -1.38 8.93 6.13
C ALA A 16 -2.22 9.39 4.91
N LYS A 17 -3.30 10.15 5.15
CA LYS A 17 -4.11 10.75 4.06
C LYS A 17 -3.29 11.65 3.16
N LYS A 18 -2.45 12.54 3.71
CA LYS A 18 -1.55 13.40 2.93
C LYS A 18 -0.54 12.59 2.10
N PHE A 19 0.01 11.50 2.64
CA PHE A 19 0.97 10.65 1.95
C PHE A 19 0.34 9.89 0.76
N VAL A 20 -0.92 9.45 0.90
CA VAL A 20 -1.69 8.86 -0.21
C VAL A 20 -2.00 9.92 -1.28
N LEU A 21 -2.49 11.10 -0.87
CA LEU A 21 -2.79 12.21 -1.77
C LEU A 21 -1.56 12.78 -2.50
N SER A 22 -0.37 12.69 -1.91
CA SER A 22 0.89 13.13 -2.52
C SER A 22 1.57 12.05 -3.38
N GLU A 23 0.84 11.02 -3.80
CA GLU A 23 1.35 9.83 -4.52
C GLU A 23 2.50 9.08 -3.80
N GLY A 24 2.69 9.29 -2.50
CA GLY A 24 3.76 8.66 -1.73
C GLY A 24 3.60 7.15 -1.68
N LEU A 25 2.38 6.67 -1.45
CA LEU A 25 2.08 5.23 -1.40
C LEU A 25 2.24 4.55 -2.77
N LYS A 26 1.87 5.23 -3.86
CA LYS A 26 2.07 4.76 -5.24
C LYS A 26 3.55 4.51 -5.53
N LYS A 27 4.42 5.48 -5.21
CA LYS A 27 5.87 5.35 -5.35
C LYS A 27 6.45 4.20 -4.52
N ILE A 28 5.87 3.90 -3.36
CA ILE A 28 6.27 2.73 -2.56
C ILE A 28 5.93 1.40 -3.26
N GLN A 29 4.75 1.28 -3.92
CA GLN A 29 4.40 0.08 -4.69
C GLN A 29 5.24 -0.09 -5.98
N GLU A 30 5.70 1.02 -6.58
CA GLU A 30 6.58 1.00 -7.75
C GLU A 30 8.00 0.47 -7.42
N ILE A 31 8.41 0.47 -6.15
CA ILE A 31 9.74 -0.02 -5.72
C ILE A 31 9.81 -1.55 -5.79
N LYS A 32 10.55 -2.05 -6.78
CA LYS A 32 10.93 -3.47 -6.90
C LYS A 32 11.99 -3.84 -5.85
N ALA A 33 11.55 -4.17 -4.64
CA ALA A 33 12.42 -4.68 -3.58
C ALA A 33 12.57 -6.21 -3.68
N ASN A 34 13.80 -6.72 -3.56
CA ASN A 34 14.06 -8.15 -3.54
C ASN A 34 13.45 -8.80 -2.29
N PRO A 35 12.84 -10.00 -2.39
CA PRO A 35 12.33 -10.73 -1.24
C PRO A 35 13.45 -11.02 -0.24
N GLY A 36 13.18 -10.85 1.05
CA GLY A 36 14.17 -10.98 2.13
C GLY A 36 15.09 -9.76 2.33
N SER A 37 15.01 -8.72 1.49
CA SER A 37 15.75 -7.47 1.73
C SER A 37 15.12 -6.63 2.86
N LYS A 38 15.95 -5.85 3.57
CA LYS A 38 15.45 -4.85 4.54
C LYS A 38 14.49 -3.84 3.90
N LEU A 39 14.71 -3.51 2.62
CA LEU A 39 13.83 -2.63 1.86
C LEU A 39 12.42 -3.22 1.74
N ARG A 40 12.31 -4.54 1.47
CA ARG A 40 11.01 -5.21 1.43
C ARG A 40 10.31 -5.19 2.80
N GLN A 41 11.06 -5.41 3.88
CA GLN A 41 10.52 -5.32 5.26
C GLN A 41 9.93 -3.93 5.56
N TYR A 42 10.62 -2.85 5.17
CA TYR A 42 10.06 -1.49 5.31
C TYR A 42 8.83 -1.24 4.44
N ILE A 43 8.77 -1.79 3.23
CA ILE A 43 7.58 -1.70 2.37
C ILE A 43 6.40 -2.45 3.00
N ASP A 44 6.62 -3.65 3.52
CA ASP A 44 5.57 -4.44 4.19
C ASP A 44 5.12 -3.78 5.51
N GLU A 45 6.02 -3.13 6.25
CA GLU A 45 5.69 -2.30 7.43
C GLU A 45 4.85 -1.08 7.01
N ILE A 46 5.25 -0.33 5.97
CA ILE A 46 4.48 0.81 5.43
C ILE A 46 3.09 0.37 4.96
N ASN A 47 3.01 -0.77 4.29
CA ASN A 47 1.76 -1.37 3.82
C ASN A 47 0.82 -1.69 4.99
N SER A 48 1.33 -2.17 6.14
CA SER A 48 0.49 -2.51 7.30
C SER A 48 -0.31 -1.34 7.91
N PHE A 49 0.04 -0.09 7.58
CA PHE A 49 -0.72 1.10 7.99
C PHE A 49 -1.92 1.42 7.08
N TYR A 50 -2.10 0.69 5.97
CA TYR A 50 -3.16 0.93 4.99
C TYR A 50 -4.06 -0.32 4.82
N PRO A 51 -5.37 -0.13 4.58
CA PRO A 51 -6.25 -1.22 4.20
C PRO A 51 -5.75 -1.94 2.93
N PRO A 52 -5.92 -3.28 2.82
CA PRO A 52 -5.48 -4.03 1.65
C PRO A 52 -6.08 -3.52 0.34
N GLU A 53 -7.28 -2.97 0.36
CA GLU A 53 -7.96 -2.37 -0.78
C GLU A 53 -7.22 -1.13 -1.31
N ILE A 54 -6.65 -0.32 -0.43
CA ILE A 54 -5.84 0.85 -0.79
C ILE A 54 -4.52 0.40 -1.42
N ILE A 55 -3.87 -0.62 -0.85
CA ILE A 55 -2.61 -1.18 -1.39
C ILE A 55 -2.87 -1.80 -2.78
N GLN A 56 -3.96 -2.55 -2.91
CA GLN A 56 -4.37 -3.17 -4.16
C GLN A 56 -4.70 -2.10 -5.22
N TYR A 57 -5.37 -1.01 -4.86
CA TYR A 57 -5.62 0.13 -5.76
C TYR A 57 -4.36 0.72 -6.39
N TYR A 58 -3.25 0.78 -5.64
CA TYR A 58 -1.94 1.24 -6.14
C TYR A 58 -1.05 0.10 -6.68
N SER A 59 -1.53 -1.14 -6.72
CA SER A 59 -0.79 -2.28 -7.25
C SER A 59 -0.94 -2.39 -8.76
N ALA A 60 0.17 -2.64 -9.46
CA ALA A 60 0.16 -2.78 -10.92
C ALA A 60 -0.77 -3.91 -11.38
N GLY A 61 -1.69 -3.60 -12.30
CA GLY A 61 -2.67 -4.55 -12.84
C GLY A 61 -4.02 -4.57 -12.11
N TYR A 62 -4.23 -3.75 -11.07
CA TYR A 62 -5.56 -3.64 -10.46
C TYR A 62 -6.61 -3.06 -11.42
N GLU A 63 -6.23 -2.14 -12.32
CA GLU A 63 -7.17 -1.66 -13.35
C GLU A 63 -7.67 -2.81 -14.23
N GLN A 64 -6.82 -3.78 -14.54
CA GLN A 64 -7.17 -4.96 -15.34
C GLN A 64 -8.12 -5.90 -14.59
N GLN A 65 -7.95 -6.03 -13.26
CA GLN A 65 -8.89 -6.76 -12.40
C GLN A 65 -10.25 -6.06 -12.31
N LEU A 66 -10.27 -4.71 -12.29
CA LEU A 66 -11.50 -3.93 -12.34
C LEU A 66 -12.21 -4.05 -13.69
N LEU A 67 -11.48 -3.95 -14.81
CA LEU A 67 -12.03 -4.16 -16.15
C LEU A 67 -12.63 -5.56 -16.27
N LYS A 68 -11.89 -6.61 -15.86
CA LYS A 68 -12.42 -7.97 -15.90
C LYS A 68 -13.70 -8.12 -15.07
N LYS A 69 -13.77 -7.54 -13.87
CA LYS A 69 -14.99 -7.53 -13.06
C LYS A 69 -16.15 -6.78 -13.73
N LEU A 70 -15.85 -5.77 -14.54
CA LEU A 70 -16.84 -5.04 -15.33
C LEU A 70 -17.35 -5.93 -16.48
N ASP A 71 -16.46 -6.63 -17.19
CA ASP A 71 -16.81 -7.58 -18.24
C ASP A 71 -17.66 -8.73 -17.68
N ASP A 72 -17.22 -9.32 -16.55
CA ASP A 72 -17.95 -10.38 -15.84
C ASP A 72 -19.34 -9.90 -15.35
N TYR A 73 -19.52 -8.60 -15.05
CA TYR A 73 -20.81 -8.01 -14.62
C TYR A 73 -21.77 -7.65 -15.78
N ASN A 74 -21.25 -7.40 -16.98
CA ASN A 74 -22.07 -7.12 -18.17
C ASN A 74 -22.35 -8.38 -19.02
N ALA A 75 -21.94 -9.55 -18.52
CA ALA A 75 -22.12 -10.84 -19.19
C ALA A 75 -23.43 -11.57 -18.78
N ASP A 76 -24.19 -11.02 -17.84
CA ASP A 76 -25.52 -11.47 -17.37
C ASP A 76 -26.64 -10.52 -17.84
#